data_AF-A0A399S4F3-F1
#
_entry.id   AF-A0A399S4F3-F1
#
_cell.length_a   1.000
_cell.length_b   1.000
_cell.length_c   1.000
_cell.angle_alpha   90.00
_cell.angle_beta   90.00
_cell.angle_gamma   90.00
#
_symmetry.space_group_name_H-M   'P 1'
#
loop_
_entity.id
_entity.type
_entity.pdbx_description
1 polymer ?
#
loop_
_entity_poly.entity_id
_entity_poly.type
_entity_poly.pdbx_seq_one_letter_code
_entity_poly.pdbx_strand_id
1 'polypeptide(L)'
;MVRLLLMPLALLLSQCNGAQNAHQSQSEQEQTMPAQNQVHMAQDEQQPAPVEQGITGKVLWVAGNQMPSPDAPPSKGRGVQRTMYVYELTNSSQTTSTDGVFHANIQAKLVAQFTTDANGSFSVSLEPGKYSLFSKEEKGFYANQYDGENNVFPIEVQQGQVTNVEFQINYQANY
;
A
#
# COMPACT_ATOMS: atom_id res chain seq x y z
N MET A 1 -11.81 -21.58 51.79
CA MET A 1 -10.67 -21.59 52.74
C MET A 1 -9.45 -21.03 52.03
N VAL A 2 -8.86 -19.99 52.59
CA VAL A 2 -7.71 -19.24 52.08
C VAL A 2 -6.43 -20.05 52.23
N ARG A 3 -5.55 -20.05 51.22
CA ARG A 3 -4.10 -20.05 51.45
C ARG A 3 -3.35 -19.33 50.33
N LEU A 4 -2.49 -18.45 50.80
CA LEU A 4 -1.72 -17.39 50.18
C LEU A 4 -0.24 -17.85 50.07
N LEU A 5 0.55 -17.15 49.23
CA LEU A 5 2.04 -17.08 49.18
C LEU A 5 2.76 -18.20 48.40
N LEU A 6 3.85 -18.00 47.64
CA LEU A 6 4.80 -16.88 47.45
C LEU A 6 5.67 -17.18 46.20
N MET A 7 5.96 -16.16 45.38
CA MET A 7 7.05 -16.16 44.38
C MET A 7 8.39 -15.80 45.05
N PRO A 8 9.55 -16.21 44.49
CA PRO A 8 10.79 -15.46 44.62
C PRO A 8 11.28 -14.88 43.29
N LEU A 9 11.48 -13.57 43.35
CA LEU A 9 12.18 -12.68 42.44
C LEU A 9 13.70 -12.82 42.67
N ALA A 10 14.48 -13.13 41.63
CA ALA A 10 15.93 -13.15 41.71
C ALA A 10 16.52 -11.93 40.99
N LEU A 11 16.96 -10.94 41.79
CA LEU A 11 17.93 -9.92 41.39
C LEU A 11 19.34 -10.46 41.66
N LEU A 12 20.25 -10.35 40.68
CA LEU A 12 21.69 -10.47 40.91
C LEU A 12 22.38 -9.20 40.38
N LEU A 13 22.91 -8.43 41.34
CA LEU A 13 23.90 -7.38 41.15
C LEU A 13 25.29 -7.98 41.39
N SER A 14 26.28 -7.65 40.57
CA SER A 14 27.70 -7.69 40.97
C SER A 14 28.57 -6.76 40.12
N GLN A 15 28.78 -5.58 40.69
CA GLN A 15 30.04 -4.85 40.95
C GLN A 15 31.16 -4.74 39.91
N CYS A 16 31.63 -3.49 39.84
CA CYS A 16 32.78 -2.95 39.12
C CYS A 16 34.11 -3.26 39.82
N ASN A 17 35.22 -3.30 39.07
CA ASN A 17 36.52 -2.78 39.55
C ASN A 17 37.42 -2.39 38.37
N GLY A 18 38.07 -1.23 38.47
CA GLY A 18 38.90 -0.64 37.41
C GLY A 18 40.41 -0.81 37.61
N ALA A 19 41.18 -0.39 36.60
CA ALA A 19 42.52 0.21 36.73
C ALA A 19 42.98 0.73 35.36
N GLN A 20 43.51 1.95 35.33
CA GLN A 20 44.11 2.63 34.18
C GLN A 20 45.56 2.19 33.96
N ASN A 21 46.05 2.19 32.71
CA ASN A 21 47.40 2.63 32.37
C ASN A 21 47.55 2.90 30.86
N ALA A 22 48.40 3.87 30.55
CA ALA A 22 48.63 4.49 29.24
C ALA A 22 49.91 3.95 28.54
N HIS A 23 50.11 4.43 27.29
CA HIS A 23 51.33 4.56 26.48
C HIS A 23 51.65 3.52 25.35
N GLN A 24 51.58 4.02 24.10
CA GLN A 24 52.47 3.96 22.89
C GLN A 24 53.48 2.80 22.72
N SER A 25 53.94 2.33 21.54
CA SER A 25 53.72 2.50 20.08
C SER A 25 54.67 1.50 19.35
N GLN A 26 54.45 1.24 18.04
CA GLN A 26 55.35 0.64 17.01
C GLN A 26 55.60 -0.89 17.05
N SER A 27 55.78 -1.66 15.97
CA SER A 27 55.57 -1.62 14.50
C SER A 27 55.90 -3.02 13.92
N GLU A 28 55.63 -3.24 12.61
CA GLU A 28 55.98 -4.42 11.74
C GLU A 28 54.94 -5.56 11.68
N GLN A 29 54.57 -6.17 10.54
CA GLN A 29 54.77 -5.98 9.10
C GLN A 29 53.74 -6.88 8.35
N GLU A 30 52.97 -6.27 7.43
CA GLU A 30 52.49 -6.72 6.11
C GLU A 30 52.21 -8.21 5.76
N GLN A 31 50.97 -8.53 5.36
CA GLN A 31 50.67 -9.41 4.21
C GLN A 31 49.19 -9.31 3.74
N THR A 32 49.01 -8.71 2.54
CA THR A 32 48.06 -9.07 1.44
C THR A 32 46.52 -9.07 1.63
N MET A 33 45.88 -8.04 1.02
CA MET A 33 44.58 -7.90 0.28
C MET A 33 43.50 -9.03 0.28
N PRO A 34 42.25 -8.77 -0.16
CA PRO A 34 41.28 -7.72 0.22
C PRO A 34 39.89 -8.33 0.55
N ALA A 35 39.14 -7.77 1.51
CA ALA A 35 37.76 -8.21 1.79
C ALA A 35 36.77 -7.04 1.67
N GLN A 36 36.32 -6.86 0.43
CA GLN A 36 34.93 -6.60 0.03
C GLN A 36 34.15 -5.55 0.84
N ASN A 37 34.08 -4.39 0.21
CA ASN A 37 33.16 -3.29 0.45
C ASN A 37 31.69 -3.79 0.39
N GLN A 38 31.10 -4.14 1.54
CA GLN A 38 29.66 -4.35 1.66
C GLN A 38 28.97 -2.99 1.74
N VAL A 39 28.71 -2.42 0.57
CA VAL A 39 27.66 -1.42 0.41
C VAL A 39 26.34 -2.09 0.73
N HIS A 40 25.76 -1.66 1.86
CA HIS A 40 24.38 -1.91 2.21
C HIS A 40 23.51 -1.41 1.04
N MET A 41 22.84 -2.35 0.37
CA MET A 41 21.84 -2.05 -0.65
C MET A 41 20.64 -1.42 0.07
N ALA A 42 20.61 -0.09 0.07
CA ALA A 42 19.38 0.65 0.26
C ALA A 42 18.43 0.19 -0.84
N GLN A 43 17.23 -0.21 -0.43
CA GLN A 43 16.15 -0.56 -1.33
C GLN A 43 15.74 0.71 -2.06
N ASP A 44 16.21 0.87 -3.30
CA ASP A 44 15.66 1.87 -4.21
C ASP A 44 14.16 1.58 -4.34
N GLU A 45 13.33 2.55 -3.95
CA GLU A 45 11.92 2.64 -4.32
C GLU A 45 11.87 2.80 -5.85
N GLN A 46 11.98 1.68 -6.56
CA GLN A 46 11.94 1.65 -8.02
C GLN A 46 10.55 2.05 -8.48
N GLN A 47 10.41 3.33 -8.84
CA GLN A 47 9.26 3.85 -9.56
C GLN A 47 9.01 2.96 -10.79
N PRO A 48 7.81 2.41 -10.98
CA PRO A 48 7.54 1.49 -12.08
C PRO A 48 7.88 2.15 -13.42
N ALA A 49 8.56 1.40 -14.30
CA ALA A 49 8.92 1.87 -15.62
C ALA A 49 7.67 2.40 -16.37
N PRO A 50 7.81 3.45 -17.22
CA PRO A 50 6.68 3.99 -17.95
C PRO A 50 6.03 2.90 -18.82
N VAL A 51 4.71 2.77 -18.75
CA VAL A 51 3.94 1.86 -19.63
C VAL A 51 3.56 2.60 -20.91
N GLU A 52 3.60 1.91 -22.05
CA GLU A 52 3.23 2.49 -23.35
C GLU A 52 1.70 2.52 -23.57
N GLN A 53 0.98 1.63 -22.88
CA GLN A 53 -0.48 1.50 -22.94
C GLN A 53 -0.99 0.89 -21.63
N GLY A 54 -2.14 1.36 -21.13
CA GLY A 54 -2.78 0.77 -19.95
C GLY A 54 -3.35 1.82 -19.01
N ILE A 55 -3.12 1.66 -17.70
CA ILE A 55 -3.55 2.61 -16.67
C ILE A 55 -2.40 3.06 -15.79
N THR A 56 -2.45 4.32 -15.37
CA THR A 56 -1.59 4.87 -14.31
C THR A 56 -2.43 5.72 -13.37
N GLY A 57 -1.98 5.94 -12.14
CA GLY A 57 -2.81 6.72 -11.23
C GLY A 57 -2.43 6.70 -9.77
N LYS A 58 -3.42 7.09 -8.96
CA LYS A 58 -3.36 7.15 -7.49
C LYS A 58 -4.54 6.42 -6.87
N VAL A 59 -4.26 5.64 -5.83
CA VAL A 59 -5.24 5.16 -4.86
C VAL A 59 -5.15 6.03 -3.62
N LEU A 60 -6.26 6.68 -3.27
CA LEU A 60 -6.37 7.65 -2.19
C LEU A 60 -7.27 7.12 -1.08
N TRP A 61 -6.81 7.23 0.16
CA TRP A 61 -7.60 7.01 1.36
C TRP A 61 -8.18 8.32 1.86
N VAL A 62 -9.51 8.37 1.97
CA VAL A 62 -10.26 9.52 2.50
C VAL A 62 -11.06 9.04 3.71
N ALA A 63 -10.89 9.71 4.86
CA ALA A 63 -11.58 9.37 6.09
C ALA A 63 -11.84 10.60 6.96
N GLY A 64 -12.69 10.45 7.97
CA GLY A 64 -13.03 11.52 8.90
C GLY A 64 -14.03 12.54 8.31
N ASN A 65 -14.07 13.74 8.90
CA ASN A 65 -14.98 14.80 8.47
C ASN A 65 -14.52 15.42 7.13
N GLN A 66 -15.38 15.35 6.13
CA GLN A 66 -15.22 15.91 4.78
C GLN A 66 -16.35 16.90 4.43
N MET A 67 -17.16 17.32 5.41
CA MET A 67 -18.18 18.37 5.23
C MET A 67 -17.49 19.65 4.71
N PRO A 68 -18.03 20.30 3.67
CA PRO A 68 -17.50 21.57 3.18
C PRO A 68 -17.51 22.65 4.27
N SER A 69 -16.43 23.44 4.34
CA SER A 69 -16.34 24.63 5.19
C SER A 69 -15.82 25.80 4.36
N PRO A 70 -16.36 27.03 4.52
CA PRO A 70 -15.84 28.21 3.82
C PRO A 70 -14.39 28.53 4.19
N ASP A 71 -13.94 28.11 5.37
CA ASP A 71 -12.64 28.49 5.94
C ASP A 71 -11.55 27.42 5.75
N ALA A 72 -11.87 26.27 5.15
CA ALA A 72 -10.92 25.19 4.93
C ALA A 72 -11.12 24.52 3.56
N PRO A 73 -10.05 24.34 2.78
CA PRO A 73 -10.16 23.61 1.52
C PRO A 73 -10.50 22.14 1.78
N PRO A 74 -11.21 21.47 0.84
CA PRO A 74 -11.47 20.04 0.95
C PRO A 74 -10.17 19.22 1.04
N SER A 75 -10.16 18.21 1.91
CA SER A 75 -9.05 17.25 1.94
C SER A 75 -9.11 16.36 0.71
N LYS A 76 -7.97 16.16 0.04
CA LYS A 76 -7.86 15.28 -1.13
C LYS A 76 -7.58 13.82 -0.78
N GLY A 77 -7.52 13.49 0.51
CA GLY A 77 -7.07 12.17 0.98
C GLY A 77 -5.55 11.98 0.90
N ARG A 78 -5.09 10.83 1.38
CA ARG A 78 -3.66 10.43 1.35
C ARG A 78 -3.46 9.25 0.43
N GLY A 79 -2.30 9.18 -0.24
CA GLY A 79 -1.88 7.95 -0.92
C GLY A 79 -1.91 6.75 0.01
N VAL A 80 -2.30 5.59 -0.52
CA VAL A 80 -2.34 4.34 0.27
C VAL A 80 -1.96 3.13 -0.57
N GLN A 81 -1.12 2.27 0.02
CA GLN A 81 -0.82 0.95 -0.51
C GLN A 81 -2.03 0.03 -0.40
N ARG A 82 -2.48 -0.50 -1.54
CA ARG A 82 -3.61 -1.43 -1.66
C ARG A 82 -3.41 -2.42 -2.80
N THR A 83 -3.93 -3.63 -2.60
CA THR A 83 -4.05 -4.61 -3.68
C THR A 83 -5.29 -4.28 -4.50
N MET A 84 -5.09 -3.98 -5.77
CA MET A 84 -6.10 -3.64 -6.75
C MET A 84 -6.36 -4.80 -7.70
N TYR A 85 -7.60 -4.90 -8.17
CA TYR A 85 -8.07 -5.94 -9.06
C TYR A 85 -8.76 -5.31 -10.27
N VAL A 86 -8.34 -5.72 -11.46
CA VAL A 86 -8.90 -5.30 -12.74
C VAL A 86 -9.70 -6.46 -13.30
N TYR A 87 -11.01 -6.29 -13.42
CA TYR A 87 -11.89 -7.24 -14.09
C TYR A 87 -12.25 -6.70 -15.48
N GLU A 88 -12.72 -7.59 -16.37
CA GLU A 88 -13.51 -7.15 -17.53
C GLU A 88 -14.64 -6.23 -17.06
N LEU A 89 -15.11 -5.32 -17.93
CA LEU A 89 -16.20 -4.39 -17.60
C LEU A 89 -17.34 -5.13 -16.90
N THR A 90 -17.59 -4.76 -15.66
CA THR A 90 -18.47 -5.48 -14.73
C THR A 90 -19.67 -4.61 -14.40
N ASN A 91 -20.87 -5.06 -14.75
CA ASN A 91 -22.10 -4.44 -14.30
C ASN A 91 -22.39 -4.77 -12.83
N SER A 92 -23.04 -3.86 -12.11
CA SER A 92 -23.52 -4.08 -10.74
C SER A 92 -24.30 -5.40 -10.58
N SER A 93 -25.10 -5.80 -11.59
CA SER A 93 -25.87 -7.05 -11.61
C SER A 93 -25.02 -8.33 -11.65
N GLN A 94 -23.73 -8.21 -11.98
CA GLN A 94 -22.76 -9.32 -11.98
C GLN A 94 -22.03 -9.45 -10.64
N THR A 95 -22.42 -8.68 -9.62
CA THR A 95 -21.81 -8.71 -8.29
C THR A 95 -22.87 -8.83 -7.21
N THR A 96 -22.50 -9.34 -6.04
CA THR A 96 -23.29 -9.17 -4.83
C THR A 96 -22.83 -7.89 -4.12
N SER A 97 -23.64 -6.84 -4.13
CA SER A 97 -23.30 -5.56 -3.49
C SER A 97 -23.82 -5.48 -2.05
N THR A 98 -23.02 -4.89 -1.17
CA THR A 98 -23.36 -4.48 0.20
C THR A 98 -23.15 -2.97 0.31
N ASP A 99 -24.15 -2.26 0.81
CA ASP A 99 -24.17 -0.79 0.94
C ASP A 99 -23.88 -0.02 -0.37
N GLY A 100 -24.01 -0.68 -1.52
CA GLY A 100 -23.73 -0.09 -2.83
C GLY A 100 -22.24 0.17 -3.12
N VAL A 101 -21.32 -0.26 -2.25
CA VAL A 101 -19.88 0.06 -2.39
C VAL A 101 -18.94 -1.10 -2.11
N PHE A 102 -19.40 -2.14 -1.41
CA PHE A 102 -18.66 -3.38 -1.22
C PHE A 102 -19.26 -4.47 -2.09
N HIS A 103 -18.40 -5.26 -2.73
CA HIS A 103 -18.76 -6.26 -3.70
C HIS A 103 -18.15 -7.61 -3.33
N ALA A 104 -18.92 -8.66 -3.58
CA ALA A 104 -18.52 -10.05 -3.52
C ALA A 104 -19.04 -10.80 -4.75
N ASN A 105 -18.59 -12.04 -4.95
CA ASN A 105 -19.05 -12.93 -6.04
C ASN A 105 -19.03 -12.23 -7.42
N ILE A 106 -17.91 -11.61 -7.78
CA ILE A 106 -17.75 -10.91 -9.06
C ILE A 106 -17.79 -11.94 -10.19
N GLN A 107 -18.86 -11.92 -11.00
CA GLN A 107 -19.11 -12.82 -12.13
C GLN A 107 -18.55 -12.22 -13.43
N ALA A 108 -17.29 -11.80 -13.38
CA ALA A 108 -16.52 -11.30 -14.51
C ALA A 108 -15.11 -11.88 -14.45
N LYS A 109 -14.43 -11.92 -15.60
CA LYS A 109 -13.07 -12.46 -15.66
C LYS A 109 -12.08 -11.49 -15.02
N LEU A 110 -11.22 -12.00 -14.15
CA LEU A 110 -10.07 -11.25 -13.64
C LEU A 110 -9.03 -11.09 -14.76
N VAL A 111 -8.64 -9.85 -15.04
CA VAL A 111 -7.67 -9.48 -16.07
C VAL A 111 -6.28 -9.26 -15.47
N ALA A 112 -6.22 -8.49 -14.37
CA ALA A 112 -4.96 -8.18 -13.70
C ALA A 112 -5.15 -7.97 -12.20
N GLN A 113 -4.06 -8.15 -11.45
CA GLN A 113 -3.96 -7.83 -10.03
C GLN A 113 -2.62 -7.12 -9.80
N PHE A 114 -2.63 -6.04 -9.03
CA PHE A 114 -1.42 -5.29 -8.70
C PHE A 114 -1.52 -4.68 -7.30
N THR A 115 -0.39 -4.25 -6.76
CA THR A 115 -0.34 -3.54 -5.49
C THR A 115 0.23 -2.15 -5.72
N THR A 116 -0.43 -1.11 -5.21
CA THR A 116 0.09 0.26 -5.28
C THR A 116 1.29 0.45 -4.35
N ASP A 117 2.13 1.44 -4.61
CA ASP A 117 3.21 1.79 -3.70
C ASP A 117 2.68 2.47 -2.41
N ALA A 118 3.59 2.80 -1.49
CA ALA A 118 3.25 3.47 -0.23
C ALA A 118 2.53 4.82 -0.41
N ASN A 119 2.79 5.50 -1.53
CA ASN A 119 2.16 6.77 -1.91
C ASN A 119 0.88 6.56 -2.75
N GLY A 120 0.40 5.32 -2.86
CA GLY A 120 -0.77 4.94 -3.64
C GLY A 120 -0.58 4.99 -5.15
N SER A 121 0.64 5.15 -5.64
CA SER A 121 0.94 5.24 -7.07
C SER A 121 0.97 3.86 -7.74
N PHE A 122 0.59 3.83 -9.02
CA PHE A 122 0.69 2.63 -9.86
C PHE A 122 0.83 2.97 -11.35
N SER A 123 1.34 1.99 -12.11
CA SER A 123 1.34 1.96 -13.56
C SER A 123 1.23 0.50 -14.00
N VAL A 124 0.24 0.18 -14.83
CA VAL A 124 -0.11 -1.20 -15.21
C VAL A 124 -0.41 -1.26 -16.70
N SER A 125 0.32 -2.12 -17.41
CA SER A 125 0.05 -2.37 -18.82
C SER A 125 -1.24 -3.16 -18.98
N LEU A 126 -2.14 -2.69 -19.85
CA LEU A 126 -3.38 -3.36 -20.20
C LEU A 126 -3.59 -3.26 -21.71
N GLU A 127 -4.22 -4.27 -22.29
CA GLU A 127 -4.68 -4.22 -23.67
C GLU A 127 -5.80 -3.18 -23.85
N PRO A 128 -6.12 -2.74 -25.08
CA PRO A 128 -7.24 -1.85 -25.30
C PRO A 128 -8.55 -2.55 -24.92
N GLY A 129 -9.41 -1.86 -24.19
CA GLY A 129 -10.64 -2.44 -23.69
C GLY A 129 -11.28 -1.62 -22.57
N LYS A 130 -12.43 -2.11 -22.09
CA LYS A 130 -13.15 -1.56 -20.95
C LYS A 130 -13.06 -2.51 -19.77
N TYR A 131 -12.80 -1.95 -18.60
CA TYR A 131 -12.54 -2.70 -17.38
C TYR A 131 -13.27 -2.10 -16.19
N SER A 132 -13.35 -2.88 -15.11
CA SER A 132 -13.82 -2.44 -13.81
C SER A 132 -12.71 -2.58 -12.78
N LEU A 133 -12.50 -1.54 -11.96
CA LEU A 133 -11.44 -1.51 -10.96
C LEU A 133 -12.00 -1.67 -9.54
N PHE A 134 -11.34 -2.49 -8.72
CA PHE A 134 -11.71 -2.72 -7.33
C PHE A 134 -10.48 -2.70 -6.42
N SER A 135 -10.63 -2.17 -5.20
CA SER A 135 -9.63 -2.35 -4.12
C SER A 135 -10.01 -3.55 -3.26
N LYS A 136 -9.04 -4.35 -2.82
CA LYS A 136 -9.28 -5.39 -1.81
C LYS A 136 -9.21 -4.78 -0.41
N GLU A 137 -10.34 -4.82 0.29
CA GLU A 137 -10.50 -4.33 1.66
C GLU A 137 -10.97 -5.46 2.59
N GLU A 138 -10.97 -5.21 3.90
CA GLU A 138 -11.37 -6.20 4.91
C GLU A 138 -12.81 -6.70 4.70
N LYS A 139 -13.72 -5.80 4.30
CA LYS A 139 -15.15 -6.11 4.08
C LYS A 139 -15.46 -6.74 2.72
N GLY A 140 -14.51 -6.78 1.79
CA GLY A 140 -14.75 -7.26 0.42
C GLY A 140 -13.97 -6.46 -0.64
N PHE A 141 -14.42 -6.56 -1.89
CA PHE A 141 -13.91 -5.70 -2.96
C PHE A 141 -14.64 -4.36 -2.90
N TYR A 142 -13.92 -3.27 -2.75
CA TYR A 142 -14.50 -1.93 -2.68
C TYR A 142 -14.44 -1.25 -4.05
N ALA A 143 -15.53 -0.59 -4.42
CA ALA A 143 -15.63 0.34 -5.55
C ALA A 143 -16.91 1.19 -5.37
N ASN A 144 -16.83 2.50 -5.56
CA ASN A 144 -17.94 3.42 -5.24
C ASN A 144 -18.35 4.35 -6.39
N GLN A 145 -17.81 4.14 -7.60
CA GLN A 145 -18.19 4.89 -8.78
C GLN A 145 -18.97 4.01 -9.75
N TYR A 146 -19.92 4.61 -10.46
CA TYR A 146 -20.74 3.95 -11.46
C TYR A 146 -20.95 4.89 -12.65
N ASP A 147 -21.05 4.33 -13.85
CA ASP A 147 -21.51 5.09 -15.01
C ASP A 147 -23.05 5.06 -15.15
N GLY A 148 -23.57 5.68 -16.21
CA GLY A 148 -25.00 5.70 -16.51
C GLY A 148 -25.62 4.34 -16.85
N GLU A 149 -24.81 3.29 -17.03
CA GLU A 149 -25.23 1.93 -17.34
C GLU A 149 -25.12 1.00 -16.12
N ASN A 150 -24.74 1.53 -14.95
CA ASN A 150 -24.46 0.80 -13.72
C ASN A 150 -23.26 -0.16 -13.82
N ASN A 151 -22.28 0.15 -14.68
CA ASN A 151 -20.98 -0.51 -14.62
C ASN A 151 -20.20 -0.02 -13.40
N VAL A 152 -19.56 -0.94 -12.68
CA VAL A 152 -18.83 -0.64 -11.44
C VAL A 152 -17.44 -0.11 -11.78
N PHE A 153 -17.11 1.09 -11.30
CA PHE A 153 -15.85 1.82 -11.54
C PHE A 153 -15.28 1.57 -12.95
N PRO A 154 -15.99 1.99 -14.01
CA PRO A 154 -15.60 1.70 -15.37
C PRO A 154 -14.40 2.55 -15.78
N ILE A 155 -13.42 1.91 -16.42
CA ILE A 155 -12.27 2.57 -17.05
C ILE A 155 -12.12 2.06 -18.49
N GLU A 156 -11.56 2.89 -19.37
CA GLU A 156 -11.30 2.54 -20.77
C GLU A 156 -9.82 2.74 -21.08
N VAL A 157 -9.20 1.77 -21.74
CA VAL A 157 -7.86 1.84 -22.30
C VAL A 157 -8.00 1.85 -23.81
N GLN A 158 -7.48 2.90 -24.45
CA GLN A 158 -7.43 3.01 -25.91
C GLN A 158 -6.07 2.55 -26.44
N GLN A 159 -6.02 2.14 -27.71
CA GLN A 159 -4.79 1.69 -28.36
C GLN A 159 -3.68 2.74 -28.24
N GLY A 160 -2.54 2.32 -27.67
CA GLY A 160 -1.35 3.17 -27.48
C GLY A 160 -1.56 4.33 -26.50
N GLN A 161 -2.57 4.25 -25.62
CA GLN A 161 -2.86 5.28 -24.62
C GLN A 161 -2.73 4.75 -23.19
N VAL A 162 -2.32 5.65 -22.29
CA VAL A 162 -2.31 5.40 -20.85
C VAL A 162 -3.39 6.25 -20.19
N THR A 163 -4.39 5.59 -19.61
CA THR A 163 -5.50 6.25 -18.94
C THR A 163 -5.11 6.60 -17.49
N ASN A 164 -5.31 7.86 -17.10
CA ASN A 164 -5.06 8.31 -15.73
C ASN A 164 -6.29 8.02 -14.84
N VAL A 165 -6.06 7.40 -13.68
CA VAL A 165 -7.11 6.94 -12.77
C VAL A 165 -6.85 7.46 -11.35
N GLU A 166 -7.86 8.11 -10.77
CA GLU A 166 -7.89 8.39 -9.33
C GLU A 166 -8.95 7.50 -8.67
N PHE A 167 -8.50 6.59 -7.80
CA PHE A 167 -9.36 5.66 -7.09
C PHE A 167 -9.46 6.07 -5.62
N GLN A 168 -10.61 6.58 -5.19
CA GLN A 168 -10.81 7.03 -3.81
C GLN A 168 -11.50 5.97 -2.97
N ILE A 169 -10.83 5.52 -1.92
CA ILE A 169 -11.37 4.68 -0.86
C ILE A 169 -11.88 5.59 0.25
N ASN A 170 -13.20 5.76 0.32
CA ASN A 170 -13.82 6.76 1.20
C ASN A 170 -14.94 6.22 2.10
N TYR A 171 -15.02 4.90 2.32
CA TYR A 171 -16.04 4.29 3.19
C TYR A 171 -15.87 4.63 4.69
N GLN A 172 -14.80 5.35 5.07
CA GLN A 172 -14.62 5.92 6.42
C GLN A 172 -14.73 7.45 6.46
N ALA A 173 -15.18 8.07 5.36
CA ALA A 173 -15.42 9.51 5.30
C ALA A 173 -16.88 9.84 5.64
N ASN A 174 -17.08 11.00 6.28
CA ASN A 174 -18.38 11.60 6.52
C ASN A 174 -18.46 12.91 5.74
N TYR A 175 -19.45 13.06 4.87
CA TYR A 175 -19.62 14.23 3.98
C TYR A 175 -20.84 15.06 4.34
#